data_AF-A0A350X9R8-F1
#
_entry.id   AF-A0A350X9R8-F1
#
_cell.length_a   1.000
_cell.length_b   1.000
_cell.length_c   1.000
_cell.angle_alpha   90.00
_cell.angle_beta   90.00
_cell.angle_gamma   90.00
#
_symmetry.space_group_name_H-M   'P 1'
#
loop_
_entity.id
_entity.type
_entity.pdbx_description
1 polymer ?
#
loop_
_entity_poly.entity_id
_entity_poly.type
_entity_poly.pdbx_seq_one_letter_code
_entity_poly.pdbx_strand_id
1 'polypeptide(L)'
;SQQAIFSAKLLAGEMPQNIQDVFTANGLSLFPFSLSEVRSHCSCPDKANPCKHIGAVYYVLGDRFEEDPFVLFQLRGRSKEDILSALRQMRSAAGEAAEAETSPIPQPPPRPSYPLQIDQFWQYNEPLESSLVVIAPQGSETVLDVLGSIPPINEAENRAKGQDTQVTMQYLNGVYQNVSQQAVLSAMKVEAS
;
A
#
# COMPACT_ATOMS: atom_id res chain seq x y z
N SER A 1 -4.95 9.84 -11.15
CA SER A 1 -4.53 8.95 -10.04
C SER A 1 -4.51 9.66 -8.68
N GLN A 2 -3.96 10.88 -8.53
CA GLN A 2 -3.83 11.56 -7.21
C GLN A 2 -5.14 11.78 -6.43
N GLN A 3 -6.28 12.04 -7.09
CA GLN A 3 -7.59 12.22 -6.43
C GLN A 3 -8.09 10.99 -5.66
N ALA A 4 -7.70 9.78 -6.09
CA ALA A 4 -8.10 8.53 -5.44
C ALA A 4 -7.39 8.34 -4.10
N ILE A 5 -6.15 8.83 -3.96
CA ILE A 5 -5.33 8.67 -2.75
C ILE A 5 -5.90 9.51 -1.60
N PHE A 6 -6.32 10.75 -1.86
CA PHE A 6 -6.95 11.60 -0.84
C PHE A 6 -8.24 10.99 -0.30
N SER A 7 -9.08 10.46 -1.19
CA SER A 7 -10.32 9.78 -0.82
C SER A 7 -10.06 8.51 -0.01
N ALA A 8 -9.04 7.73 -0.36
CA ALA A 8 -8.67 6.51 0.35
C ALA A 8 -8.15 6.80 1.77
N LYS A 9 -7.30 7.83 1.94
CA LYS A 9 -6.78 8.23 3.25
C LYS A 9 -7.87 8.76 4.18
N LEU A 10 -8.78 9.59 3.67
CA LEU A 10 -9.94 10.06 4.44
C LEU A 10 -10.85 8.90 4.86
N LEU A 11 -11.04 7.89 4.00
CA LEU A 11 -11.78 6.68 4.35
C LEU A 11 -11.08 5.84 5.42
N ALA A 12 -9.75 5.87 5.46
CA ALA A 12 -8.94 5.25 6.50
C ALA A 12 -8.95 6.06 7.82
N GLY A 13 -9.59 7.22 7.85
CA GLY A 13 -9.61 8.11 9.03
C GLY A 13 -8.32 8.91 9.18
N GLU A 14 -7.48 9.00 8.16
CA GLU A 14 -6.23 9.76 8.19
C GLU A 14 -6.38 11.09 7.46
N MET A 15 -5.91 12.18 8.07
CA MET A 15 -5.83 13.49 7.42
C MET A 15 -4.64 13.54 6.44
N PRO A 16 -4.86 13.70 5.12
CA PRO A 16 -3.76 13.84 4.17
C PRO A 16 -3.04 15.19 4.34
N GLN A 17 -1.72 15.18 4.44
CA GLN A 17 -0.89 16.40 4.59
C GLN A 17 -1.16 17.46 3.50
N ASN A 18 -1.45 17.02 2.27
CA ASN A 18 -1.66 17.91 1.12
C ASN A 18 -3.16 18.13 0.81
N ILE A 19 -4.04 17.91 1.79
CA ILE A 19 -5.49 18.03 1.55
C ILE A 19 -5.90 19.44 1.15
N GLN A 20 -5.25 20.47 1.69
CA GLN A 20 -5.54 21.87 1.41
C GLN A 20 -5.33 22.21 -0.07
N ASP A 21 -4.41 21.55 -0.77
CA ASP A 21 -4.14 21.77 -2.20
C ASP A 21 -5.37 21.41 -3.04
N VAL A 22 -6.08 20.33 -2.66
CA VAL A 22 -7.30 19.88 -3.34
C VAL A 22 -8.42 20.91 -3.18
N PHE A 23 -8.58 21.47 -2.00
CA PHE A 23 -9.58 22.52 -1.75
C PHE A 23 -9.21 23.81 -2.50
N THR A 24 -7.95 24.23 -2.42
CA THR A 24 -7.46 25.46 -3.06
C THR A 24 -7.59 25.38 -4.58
N ALA A 25 -7.31 24.23 -5.19
CA ALA A 25 -7.52 24.00 -6.62
C ALA A 25 -8.99 24.15 -7.05
N ASN A 26 -9.94 23.95 -6.14
CA ASN A 26 -11.37 24.15 -6.37
C ASN A 26 -11.87 25.52 -5.87
N GLY A 27 -10.97 26.45 -5.53
CA GLY A 27 -11.31 27.77 -5.00
C GLY A 27 -11.94 27.75 -3.59
N LEU A 28 -11.82 26.63 -2.88
CA LEU A 28 -12.29 26.45 -1.52
C LEU A 28 -11.11 26.46 -0.54
N SER A 29 -11.38 26.72 0.73
CA SER A 29 -10.38 26.56 1.79
C SER A 29 -10.93 25.72 2.93
N LEU A 30 -10.21 24.64 3.27
CA LEU A 30 -10.59 23.76 4.37
C LEU A 30 -10.24 24.38 5.72
N PHE A 31 -9.12 25.10 5.79
CA PHE A 31 -8.70 25.86 6.96
C PHE A 31 -8.98 27.36 6.78
N PRO A 32 -9.26 28.10 7.86
CA PRO A 32 -9.35 29.56 7.80
C PRO A 32 -8.00 30.18 7.42
N PHE A 33 -7.99 31.29 6.68
CA PHE A 33 -6.73 31.98 6.32
C PHE A 33 -6.21 32.84 7.47
N SER A 34 -7.10 33.33 8.33
CA SER A 34 -6.76 34.10 9.51
C SER A 34 -7.58 33.67 10.73
N LEU A 35 -7.03 33.89 11.92
CA LEU A 35 -7.75 33.62 13.18
C LEU A 35 -9.03 34.46 13.32
N SER A 36 -9.13 35.60 12.61
CA SER A 36 -10.34 36.43 12.59
C SER A 36 -11.54 35.79 11.87
N GLU A 37 -11.30 34.77 11.04
CA GLU A 37 -12.38 33.99 10.41
C GLU A 37 -13.02 32.99 11.39
N VAL A 38 -12.32 32.64 12.47
CA VAL A 38 -12.83 31.75 13.52
C VAL A 38 -13.46 32.57 14.63
N ARG A 39 -14.79 32.56 14.69
CA ARG A 39 -15.52 33.25 15.75
C ARG A 39 -15.55 32.42 17.02
N SER A 40 -14.68 32.77 17.95
CA SER A 40 -14.63 32.19 19.30
C SER A 40 -15.11 33.18 20.35
N HIS A 41 -15.84 32.66 21.33
CA HIS A 41 -16.28 33.41 22.51
C HIS A 41 -15.90 32.64 23.78
N CYS A 42 -15.38 33.35 24.77
CA CYS A 42 -15.10 32.81 26.09
C CYS A 42 -15.64 33.76 27.15
N SER A 43 -16.20 33.21 28.23
CA SER A 43 -16.73 33.96 29.37
C SER A 43 -15.65 34.41 30.37
N CYS A 44 -14.36 34.25 30.03
CA CYS A 44 -13.25 34.64 30.90
C CYS A 44 -13.11 36.16 30.99
N PRO A 45 -12.49 36.70 32.06
CA PRO A 45 -12.30 38.14 32.25
C PRO A 45 -11.25 38.77 31.31
N ASP A 46 -10.63 37.98 30.44
CA ASP A 46 -9.63 38.43 29.46
C ASP A 46 -10.31 39.11 28.26
N LYS A 47 -9.75 40.23 27.80
CA LYS A 47 -10.24 41.00 26.65
C LYS A 47 -9.61 40.56 25.32
N ALA A 48 -8.56 39.75 25.37
CA ALA A 48 -7.93 39.20 24.17
C ALA A 48 -8.82 38.11 23.51
N ASN A 49 -8.88 38.10 22.19
CA ASN A 49 -9.51 37.02 21.41
C ASN A 49 -8.58 36.64 20.23
N PRO A 50 -8.02 35.41 20.19
CA PRO A 50 -8.22 34.32 21.15
C PRO A 50 -7.49 34.57 22.49
N CYS A 51 -8.18 34.34 23.61
CA CYS A 51 -7.56 34.31 24.94
C CYS A 51 -6.82 32.98 25.16
N LYS A 52 -6.05 32.85 26.25
CA LYS A 52 -5.31 31.62 26.57
C LYS A 52 -6.20 30.35 26.63
N HIS A 53 -7.46 30.49 27.04
CA HIS A 53 -8.40 29.35 27.09
C HIS A 53 -8.86 28.93 25.70
N ILE A 54 -9.19 29.90 24.84
CA ILE A 54 -9.53 29.62 23.44
C ILE A 54 -8.33 28.98 22.74
N GLY A 55 -7.12 29.50 22.97
CA GLY A 55 -5.89 28.90 22.46
C GLY A 55 -5.70 27.46 22.92
N ALA A 56 -5.95 27.16 24.20
CA ALA A 56 -5.90 25.79 24.71
C ALA A 56 -6.95 24.88 24.05
N VAL A 57 -8.16 25.38 23.81
CA VAL A 57 -9.21 24.63 23.08
C VAL A 57 -8.76 24.37 21.64
N TYR A 58 -8.19 25.35 20.94
CA TYR A 58 -7.67 25.15 19.58
C TYR A 58 -6.55 24.14 19.51
N TYR A 59 -5.68 24.12 20.52
CA TYR A 59 -4.62 23.11 20.62
C TYR A 59 -5.21 21.70 20.72
N VAL A 60 -6.11 21.47 21.67
CA VAL A 60 -6.79 20.17 21.84
C VAL A 60 -7.63 19.80 20.61
N LEU A 61 -8.21 20.79 19.94
CA LEU A 61 -8.97 20.57 18.71
C LEU A 61 -8.06 20.14 17.55
N GLY A 62 -6.83 20.65 17.49
CA GLY A 62 -5.79 20.19 16.56
C GLY A 62 -5.52 18.69 16.71
N ASP A 63 -5.24 18.24 17.94
CA ASP A 63 -5.02 16.83 18.25
C ASP A 63 -6.23 15.96 17.81
N ARG A 64 -7.45 16.46 18.01
CA ARG A 64 -8.67 15.74 17.59
C ARG A 64 -8.82 15.62 16.09
N PHE A 65 -8.32 16.57 15.30
CA PHE A 65 -8.35 16.48 13.84
C PHE A 65 -7.34 15.47 13.30
N GLU A 66 -6.24 15.23 14.02
CA GLU A 66 -5.29 14.18 13.69
C GLU A 66 -5.87 12.79 13.95
N GLU A 67 -6.64 12.63 15.04
CA GLU A 67 -7.34 11.39 15.38
C GLU A 67 -8.57 11.12 14.50
N ASP A 68 -9.39 12.14 14.22
CA ASP A 68 -10.59 12.03 13.37
C ASP A 68 -10.75 13.25 12.44
N PRO A 69 -10.41 13.12 11.14
CA PRO A 69 -10.52 14.20 10.17
C PRO A 69 -11.98 14.60 9.89
N PHE A 70 -12.97 13.76 10.23
CA PHE A 70 -14.39 14.08 10.00
C PHE A 70 -14.92 15.15 10.95
N VAL A 71 -14.29 15.34 12.11
CA VAL A 71 -14.64 16.42 13.06
C VAL A 71 -14.50 17.79 12.39
N LEU A 72 -13.47 17.99 11.57
CA LEU A 72 -13.26 19.25 10.85
C LEU A 72 -14.41 19.54 9.87
N PHE A 73 -14.88 18.51 9.16
CA PHE A 73 -16.02 18.66 8.25
C PHE A 73 -17.34 18.87 9.00
N GLN A 74 -17.50 18.25 10.16
CA GLN A 74 -18.66 18.46 11.02
C GLN A 74 -18.75 19.92 11.50
N LEU A 75 -17.61 20.53 11.85
CA LEU A 75 -17.53 21.97 12.16
C LEU A 75 -17.89 22.84 10.95
N ARG A 76 -17.70 22.34 9.72
CA ARG A 76 -18.15 22.97 8.48
C ARG A 76 -19.61 22.64 8.12
N GLY A 77 -20.33 21.92 8.97
CA GLY A 77 -21.74 21.57 8.77
C GLY A 77 -21.98 20.37 7.84
N ARG A 78 -20.98 19.50 7.64
CA ARG A 78 -21.10 18.26 6.87
C ARG A 78 -20.84 17.07 7.78
N SER A 79 -21.82 16.17 7.91
CA SER A 79 -21.62 14.92 8.65
C SER A 79 -20.71 13.97 7.87
N LYS A 80 -20.15 12.99 8.58
CA LYS A 80 -19.38 11.90 7.97
C LYS A 80 -20.23 11.14 6.95
N GLU A 81 -21.48 10.85 7.29
CA GLU A 81 -22.43 10.12 6.46
C GLU A 81 -22.72 10.87 5.16
N ASP A 82 -22.88 12.21 5.22
CA ASP A 82 -23.09 13.05 4.04
C ASP A 82 -21.90 13.00 3.09
N ILE A 83 -20.68 13.06 3.63
CA ILE A 83 -19.46 13.02 2.82
C ILE A 83 -19.27 11.66 2.19
N LEU A 84 -19.44 10.59 2.98
CA LEU A 84 -19.28 9.22 2.49
C LEU A 84 -20.34 8.85 1.46
N SER A 85 -21.59 9.30 1.64
CA SER A 85 -22.66 9.08 0.66
C SER A 85 -22.38 9.83 -0.64
N ALA A 86 -21.97 11.10 -0.58
CA ALA A 86 -21.58 11.87 -1.76
C ALA A 86 -20.38 11.26 -2.50
N LEU A 87 -19.36 10.80 -1.77
CA LEU A 87 -18.19 10.12 -2.36
C LEU A 87 -18.58 8.80 -3.06
N ARG A 88 -19.51 8.04 -2.48
CA ARG A 88 -20.01 6.80 -3.11
C ARG A 88 -20.78 7.09 -4.39
N GLN A 89 -21.67 8.09 -4.38
CA GLN A 89 -22.44 8.50 -5.57
C GLN A 89 -21.54 8.99 -6.71
N MET A 90 -20.51 9.78 -6.40
CA MET A 90 -19.55 10.22 -7.43
C MET A 90 -18.76 9.05 -8.02
N ARG A 91 -18.43 8.04 -7.22
CA ARG A 91 -17.72 6.85 -7.68
C ARG A 91 -18.60 5.95 -8.55
N SER A 92 -19.88 5.79 -8.21
CA SER A 92 -20.83 5.04 -9.05
C SER A 92 -21.08 5.75 -10.39
N ALA A 93 -21.26 7.07 -10.38
CA ALA A 93 -21.43 7.85 -11.61
C ALA A 93 -20.18 7.83 -12.51
N ALA A 94 -18.97 7.85 -11.92
CA ALA A 94 -17.72 7.68 -12.67
C ALA A 94 -17.55 6.25 -13.23
N GLY A 95 -18.07 5.23 -12.54
CA GLY A 95 -18.12 3.86 -13.03
C GLY A 95 -19.06 3.69 -14.23
N GLU A 96 -20.24 4.31 -14.17
CA GLU A 96 -21.22 4.30 -15.27
C GLU A 96 -20.71 5.08 -16.50
N ALA A 97 -19.98 6.18 -16.30
CA ALA A 97 -19.34 6.92 -17.39
C ALA A 97 -18.18 6.13 -18.05
N ALA A 98 -17.44 5.34 -17.27
CA ALA A 98 -16.41 4.44 -17.80
C ALA A 98 -17.01 3.24 -18.55
N GLU A 99 -18.20 2.77 -18.16
CA GLU A 99 -18.97 1.76 -18.91
C GLU A 99 -19.51 2.30 -20.23
N ALA A 100 -19.85 3.60 -20.31
CA ALA A 100 -20.38 4.21 -21.54
C ALA A 100 -19.32 4.44 -22.65
N GLU A 101 -18.04 4.56 -22.31
CA GLU A 101 -16.93 4.65 -23.27
C GLU A 101 -16.15 3.34 -23.47
N THR A 102 -16.63 2.25 -22.87
CA THR A 102 -16.08 0.92 -23.17
C THR A 102 -16.62 0.48 -24.53
N SER A 103 -15.85 0.73 -25.59
CA SER A 103 -15.93 -0.13 -26.79
C SER A 103 -15.96 -1.58 -26.29
N PRO A 104 -16.89 -2.42 -26.75
CA PRO A 104 -17.11 -3.73 -26.15
C PRO A 104 -15.77 -4.45 -26.09
N ILE A 105 -15.28 -4.67 -24.86
CA ILE A 105 -14.13 -5.52 -24.63
C ILE A 105 -14.49 -6.83 -25.34
N PRO A 106 -13.70 -7.27 -26.34
CA PRO A 106 -13.95 -8.53 -27.01
C PRO A 106 -14.11 -9.58 -25.91
N GLN A 107 -15.29 -10.20 -25.83
CA GLN A 107 -15.51 -11.24 -24.84
C GLN A 107 -14.35 -12.21 -24.98
N PRO A 108 -13.56 -12.46 -23.91
CA PRO A 108 -12.52 -13.46 -23.99
C PRO A 108 -13.20 -14.76 -24.47
N PRO A 109 -12.55 -15.51 -25.39
CA PRO A 109 -13.14 -16.73 -25.91
C PRO A 109 -13.61 -17.59 -24.73
N PRO A 110 -14.75 -18.29 -24.86
CA PRO A 110 -15.31 -19.09 -23.79
C PRO A 110 -14.22 -19.98 -23.22
N ARG A 111 -13.82 -19.71 -21.97
CA ARG A 111 -12.79 -20.51 -21.32
C ARG A 111 -13.36 -21.91 -21.16
N PRO A 112 -12.68 -22.96 -21.64
CA PRO A 112 -13.11 -24.31 -21.39
C PRO A 112 -13.18 -24.53 -19.87
N SER A 113 -14.36 -24.91 -19.40
CA SER A 113 -14.58 -25.25 -18.00
C SER A 113 -14.12 -26.68 -17.77
N TYR A 114 -12.88 -26.84 -17.32
CA TYR A 114 -12.39 -28.14 -16.87
C TYR A 114 -12.81 -28.37 -15.42
N PRO A 115 -13.26 -29.58 -15.04
CA PRO A 115 -13.48 -29.90 -13.64
C PRO A 115 -12.16 -29.74 -12.87
N LEU A 116 -12.15 -28.87 -11.86
CA LEU A 116 -10.97 -28.62 -11.02
C LEU A 116 -10.65 -29.88 -10.21
N GLN A 117 -9.62 -30.61 -10.62
CA GLN A 117 -9.08 -31.78 -9.90
C GLN A 117 -8.10 -31.29 -8.83
N ILE A 118 -8.59 -30.99 -7.63
CA ILE A 118 -7.78 -30.44 -6.52
C ILE A 118 -6.59 -31.35 -6.19
N ASP A 119 -6.77 -32.67 -6.26
CA ASP A 119 -5.72 -33.66 -5.95
C ASP A 119 -4.56 -33.66 -6.97
N GLN A 120 -4.81 -33.13 -8.17
CA GLN A 120 -3.82 -33.03 -9.24
C GLN A 120 -3.38 -31.57 -9.47
N PHE A 121 -3.88 -30.63 -8.68
CA PHE A 121 -3.64 -29.19 -8.87
C PHE A 121 -2.15 -28.82 -8.83
N TRP A 122 -1.36 -29.52 -8.03
CA TRP A 122 0.09 -29.30 -7.89
C TRP A 122 0.94 -30.18 -8.81
N GLN A 123 0.33 -30.96 -9.70
CA GLN A 123 1.06 -31.82 -10.65
C GLN A 123 1.34 -31.03 -11.94
N TYR A 124 2.59 -30.64 -12.12
CA TYR A 124 3.07 -29.96 -13.33
C TYR A 124 3.39 -30.99 -14.43
N ASN A 125 2.35 -31.60 -14.99
CA ASN A 125 2.49 -32.61 -16.07
C ASN A 125 2.50 -32.00 -17.48
N GLU A 126 2.26 -30.69 -17.60
CA GLU A 126 2.40 -29.95 -18.85
C GLU A 126 3.60 -29.00 -18.77
N PRO A 127 4.38 -28.84 -19.86
CA PRO A 127 5.44 -27.86 -19.91
C PRO A 127 4.85 -26.45 -19.74
N LEU A 128 5.51 -25.62 -18.94
CA LEU A 128 5.12 -24.22 -18.78
C LEU A 128 5.18 -23.51 -20.13
N GLU A 129 4.19 -22.70 -20.47
CA GLU A 129 4.25 -21.85 -21.67
C GLU A 129 5.51 -20.97 -21.61
N SER A 130 6.37 -21.10 -22.62
CA SER A 130 7.67 -20.41 -22.68
C SER A 130 7.54 -18.88 -22.64
N SER A 131 6.37 -18.34 -22.98
CA SER A 131 6.03 -16.91 -22.89
C SER A 131 5.73 -16.42 -21.47
N LEU A 132 5.32 -17.30 -20.56
CA LEU A 132 4.98 -17.00 -19.16
C LEU A 132 6.17 -17.25 -18.21
N VAL A 133 7.19 -17.99 -18.66
CA VAL A 133 8.41 -18.26 -17.90
C VAL A 133 9.43 -17.16 -18.14
N VAL A 134 9.30 -16.04 -17.43
CA VAL A 134 10.42 -15.12 -17.22
C VAL A 134 11.08 -15.47 -15.89
N ILE A 135 11.84 -16.56 -15.87
CA ILE A 135 12.82 -16.81 -14.79
C ILE A 135 14.11 -16.07 -15.19
N ALA A 136 14.02 -14.75 -15.31
CA ALA A 136 15.19 -13.90 -15.30
C ALA A 136 15.35 -13.44 -13.84
N PRO A 137 16.45 -13.78 -13.14
CA PRO A 137 16.71 -13.15 -11.86
C PRO A 137 16.85 -11.64 -12.14
N GLN A 138 15.88 -10.85 -11.68
CA GLN A 138 15.85 -9.39 -11.90
C GLN A 138 16.90 -8.66 -11.02
N GLY A 139 17.90 -9.37 -10.51
CA GLY A 139 18.94 -8.87 -9.62
C GLY A 139 20.01 -9.93 -9.38
N SER A 140 21.18 -9.48 -8.90
CA SER A 140 22.28 -10.36 -8.49
C SER A 140 22.09 -10.94 -7.09
N GLU A 141 21.04 -10.53 -6.37
CA GLU A 141 20.76 -10.99 -5.01
C GLU A 141 20.17 -12.39 -5.03
N THR A 142 20.86 -13.32 -4.38
CA THR A 142 20.41 -14.68 -4.14
C THR A 142 19.54 -14.75 -2.88
N VAL A 143 18.79 -15.85 -2.72
CA VAL A 143 18.04 -16.11 -1.47
C VAL A 143 18.98 -16.11 -0.25
N LEU A 144 20.25 -16.49 -0.43
CA LEU A 144 21.27 -16.46 0.62
C LEU A 144 21.68 -15.03 1.00
N ASP A 145 21.68 -14.09 0.05
CA ASP A 145 21.94 -12.67 0.31
C ASP A 145 20.81 -12.02 1.12
N VAL A 146 19.56 -12.43 0.86
CA VAL A 146 18.37 -11.97 1.61
C VAL A 146 18.35 -12.53 3.04
N LEU A 147 18.73 -13.80 3.21
CA LEU A 147 18.75 -14.46 4.52
C LEU A 147 19.92 -14.02 5.41
N GLY A 148 20.98 -13.47 4.82
CA GLY A 148 22.16 -13.00 5.54
C GLY A 148 23.02 -14.14 6.11
N SER A 149 24.00 -13.78 6.93
CA SER A 149 24.93 -14.76 7.52
C SER A 149 24.28 -15.60 8.61
N ILE A 150 24.51 -16.91 8.58
CA ILE A 150 24.00 -17.85 9.60
C ILE A 150 24.70 -17.56 10.94
N PRO A 151 23.95 -17.31 12.03
CA PRO A 151 24.55 -17.11 13.35
C PRO A 151 25.21 -18.40 13.85
N PRO A 152 26.34 -18.32 14.58
CA PRO A 152 27.02 -19.50 15.09
C PRO A 152 26.15 -20.19 16.14
N ILE A 153 26.04 -21.51 16.02
CA ILE A 153 25.18 -22.36 16.87
C ILE A 153 25.65 -22.46 18.33
N ASN A 154 26.80 -21.86 18.69
CA ASN A 154 27.35 -21.82 20.05
C ASN A 154 28.12 -20.50 20.31
N GLU A 155 27.77 -19.79 21.38
CA GLU A 155 28.33 -18.47 21.74
C GLU A 155 29.76 -18.50 22.35
N ALA A 156 30.31 -19.69 22.66
CA ALA A 156 31.46 -19.81 23.58
C ALA A 156 32.88 -19.82 22.96
N GLU A 157 33.06 -19.68 21.64
CA GLU A 157 34.40 -19.76 21.02
C GLU A 157 34.60 -18.61 20.03
N ASN A 158 35.25 -17.54 20.48
CA ASN A 158 35.15 -16.20 19.88
C ASN A 158 36.48 -15.67 19.32
N ARG A 159 37.25 -16.50 18.59
CA ARG A 159 38.41 -15.98 17.83
C ARG A 159 38.88 -16.77 16.58
N ALA A 160 38.31 -17.94 16.29
CA ALA A 160 38.59 -18.71 15.06
C ALA A 160 37.43 -18.68 14.02
N LYS A 161 36.27 -18.09 14.37
CA LYS A 161 34.97 -18.31 13.71
C LYS A 161 34.64 -17.51 12.44
N GLY A 162 35.46 -16.54 12.05
CA GLY A 162 35.24 -15.78 10.81
C GLY A 162 35.40 -16.66 9.55
N GLN A 163 36.29 -17.65 9.61
CA GLN A 163 36.56 -18.55 8.49
C GLN A 163 35.49 -19.64 8.33
N ASP A 164 35.01 -20.24 9.42
CA ASP A 164 34.03 -21.35 9.34
C ASP A 164 32.67 -20.91 8.79
N THR A 165 32.20 -19.72 9.20
CA THR A 165 30.97 -19.11 8.66
C THR A 165 31.13 -18.76 7.18
N GLN A 166 32.29 -18.22 6.80
CA GLN A 166 32.60 -17.89 5.41
C GLN A 166 32.71 -19.13 4.53
N VAL A 167 33.35 -20.20 4.99
CA VAL A 167 33.44 -21.49 4.28
C VAL A 167 32.05 -22.12 4.10
N THR A 168 31.20 -22.05 5.13
CA THR A 168 29.81 -22.55 5.06
C THR A 168 28.99 -21.76 4.03
N MET A 169 29.07 -20.43 4.04
CA MET A 169 28.41 -19.59 3.03
C MET A 169 28.94 -19.85 1.62
N GLN A 170 30.24 -20.07 1.47
CA GLN A 170 30.86 -20.37 0.18
C GLN A 170 30.39 -21.73 -0.38
N TYR A 171 30.23 -22.73 0.48
CA TYR A 171 29.63 -24.02 0.11
C TYR A 171 28.16 -23.87 -0.31
N LEU A 172 27.34 -23.15 0.48
CA LEU A 172 25.92 -22.94 0.18
C LEU A 172 25.71 -22.18 -1.13
N ASN A 173 26.54 -21.17 -1.41
CA ASN A 173 26.54 -20.46 -2.70
C ASN A 173 26.83 -21.42 -3.87
N GLY A 174 27.79 -22.33 -3.71
CA GLY A 174 28.07 -23.36 -4.72
C GLY A 174 26.89 -24.30 -4.96
N VAL A 175 26.20 -24.72 -3.89
CA VAL A 175 25.00 -25.56 -3.98
C VAL A 175 23.86 -24.81 -4.69
N TYR A 176 23.62 -23.54 -4.34
CA TYR A 176 22.56 -22.73 -4.95
C TYR A 176 22.74 -22.59 -6.47
N GLN A 177 23.97 -22.31 -6.92
CA GLN A 177 24.30 -22.20 -8.35
C GLN A 177 24.10 -23.54 -9.09
N ASN A 178 24.49 -24.66 -8.47
CA ASN A 178 24.35 -25.97 -9.11
C ASN A 178 22.88 -26.40 -9.22
N VAL A 179 22.11 -26.26 -8.13
CA VAL A 179 20.69 -26.64 -8.09
C VAL A 179 19.86 -25.77 -9.03
N SER A 180 20.10 -24.47 -9.08
CA SER A 180 19.40 -23.58 -10.01
C SER A 180 19.67 -23.94 -11.48
N GLN A 181 20.92 -24.22 -11.85
CA GLN A 181 21.26 -24.70 -13.20
C GLN A 181 20.61 -26.05 -13.53
N GLN A 182 20.62 -27.01 -12.59
CA GLN A 182 19.96 -28.31 -12.78
C GLN A 182 18.44 -28.17 -12.89
N ALA A 183 17.81 -27.29 -12.11
CA ALA A 183 16.37 -27.05 -12.16
C ALA A 183 15.96 -26.45 -13.51
N VAL A 184 16.72 -25.48 -14.04
CA VAL A 184 16.50 -24.93 -15.39
C VAL A 184 16.65 -26.03 -16.45
N LEU A 185 17.73 -26.81 -16.40
CA LEU A 185 17.94 -27.93 -17.34
C LEU A 185 16.85 -29.00 -17.25
N SER A 186 16.33 -29.31 -16.05
CA SER A 186 15.24 -30.26 -15.86
C SER A 186 13.91 -29.70 -16.38
N ALA A 187 13.64 -28.41 -16.18
CA ALA A 187 12.44 -27.75 -16.68
C ALA A 187 12.44 -27.72 -18.22
N MET A 188 13.60 -27.48 -18.86
CA MET A 188 13.75 -27.56 -20.31
C MET A 188 13.63 -28.99 -20.86
N LYS A 189 14.03 -30.02 -20.11
CA LYS A 189 13.93 -31.42 -20.56
C LYS A 189 12.50 -31.96 -20.60
N VAL A 190 11.53 -31.29 -19.95
CA VAL A 190 10.11 -31.64 -20.08
C VAL A 190 9.59 -31.40 -21.51
N GLU A 191 10.33 -30.66 -22.35
CA GLU A 191 9.99 -30.40 -23.76
C GLU A 191 10.14 -31.63 -24.69
N ALA A 192 10.64 -32.78 -24.22
CA ALA A 192 11.06 -33.90 -25.09
C ALA A 192 10.43 -35.29 -24.82
N SER A 193 9.24 -35.39 -24.23
CA SER A 193 8.46 -36.65 -24.22
C SER A 193 6.97 -36.44 -24.40
#